data_AF-A0A6M2CWA8-F1
#
_entry.id   AF-A0A6M2CWA8-F1
#
_cell.length_a   1.000
_cell.length_b   1.000
_cell.length_c   1.000
_cell.angle_alpha   90.00
_cell.angle_beta   90.00
_cell.angle_gamma   90.00
#
_symmetry.space_group_name_H-M   'P 1'
#
loop_
_entity.id
_entity.type
_entity.pdbx_description
1 polymer ?
#
loop_
_entity_poly.entity_id
_entity_poly.type
_entity_poly.pdbx_seq_one_letter_code
_entity_poly.pdbx_strand_id
1 'polypeptide(L)' 'MAAAGNFEPFLEDGDENFESYIERFEHFLRATQVSDDLKVSVLVTAIEKKTYRTLKNLLAPAKPEEKEYAQL' A
#
# COMPACT_ATOMS: atom_id res chain seq x y z
N MET A 1 -11.57 -16.51 -4.81
CA MET A 1 -11.22 -15.26 -5.51
C MET A 1 -11.86 -14.14 -4.74
N ALA A 2 -11.09 -13.31 -4.05
CA ALA A 2 -11.64 -12.04 -3.59
C ALA A 2 -11.91 -11.19 -4.82
N ALA A 3 -13.17 -10.81 -5.02
CA ALA A 3 -13.49 -9.73 -5.92
C ALA A 3 -12.77 -8.51 -5.35
N ALA A 4 -11.63 -8.14 -5.92
CA ALA A 4 -10.92 -6.93 -5.53
C ALA A 4 -11.87 -5.77 -5.82
N GLY A 5 -12.54 -5.28 -4.78
CA GLY A 5 -13.23 -4.00 -4.84
C GLY A 5 -12.23 -2.94 -5.27
N ASN A 6 -12.69 -1.92 -5.99
CA ASN A 6 -11.83 -0.79 -6.32
C ASN A 6 -11.40 -0.12 -5.00
N PHE A 7 -10.11 -0.16 -4.69
CA PHE A 7 -9.54 0.54 -3.54
C PHE A 7 -8.97 1.87 -4.01
N GLU A 8 -9.53 2.97 -3.51
CA GLU A 8 -9.09 4.31 -3.90
C GLU A 8 -7.66 4.56 -3.42
N PRO A 9 -6.77 5.00 -4.31
CA PRO A 9 -5.37 5.18 -3.98
C PRO A 9 -5.16 6.35 -3.03
N PHE A 10 -4.04 6.36 -2.33
CA PHE A 10 -3.63 7.54 -1.57
C PHE A 10 -3.33 8.69 -2.52
N LEU A 11 -3.98 9.83 -2.29
CA LEU A 11 -3.77 11.08 -3.03
C LEU A 11 -3.23 12.13 -2.07
N GLU A 12 -2.10 12.76 -2.43
CA GLU A 12 -1.52 13.85 -1.64
C GLU A 12 -2.18 15.21 -1.99
N ASP A 13 -3.51 15.29 -1.90
CA ASP A 13 -4.33 16.48 -2.19
C ASP A 13 -4.94 17.13 -0.95
N GLY A 14 -4.87 16.46 0.20
CA GLY A 14 -5.34 16.93 1.50
C GLY A 14 -6.69 16.36 1.94
N ASP A 15 -7.35 15.53 1.13
CA ASP A 15 -8.63 14.90 1.47
C ASP A 15 -8.50 13.78 2.50
N GLU A 16 -7.38 13.04 2.48
CA GLU A 16 -7.07 11.94 3.40
C GLU A 16 -5.64 12.10 3.95
N ASN A 17 -5.46 11.91 5.26
CA ASN A 17 -4.12 11.80 5.84
C ASN A 17 -3.61 10.35 5.71
N PHE A 18 -2.29 10.17 5.74
CA PHE A 18 -1.69 8.86 5.49
C PHE A 18 -2.09 7.80 6.54
N GLU A 19 -2.33 8.19 7.81
CA GLU A 19 -2.77 7.27 8.86
C GLU A 19 -4.14 6.68 8.55
N SER A 20 -5.11 7.54 8.20
CA SER A 20 -6.46 7.13 7.77
C SER A 20 -6.45 6.25 6.52
N TYR A 21 -5.58 6.57 5.56
CA TYR A 21 -5.36 5.73 4.38
C TYR A 21 -4.90 4.31 4.76
N ILE A 22 -3.90 4.19 5.64
CA ILE A 22 -3.39 2.90 6.09
C ILE A 22 -4.46 2.12 6.86
N GLU A 23 -5.25 2.77 7.72
CA GLU A 23 -6.36 2.11 8.42
C GLU A 23 -7.37 1.50 7.43
N ARG A 24 -7.80 2.26 6.43
CA ARG A 24 -8.72 1.78 5.37
C ARG A 24 -8.07 0.67 4.54
N PHE A 25 -6.78 0.78 4.26
CA PHE A 25 -6.00 -0.22 3.53
C PHE A 25 -5.92 -1.56 4.31
N GLU A 26 -5.69 -1.52 5.62
CA GLU A 26 -5.73 -2.72 6.47
C GLU A 26 -7.09 -3.41 6.45
N HIS A 27 -8.18 -2.62 6.50
CA HIS A 27 -9.53 -3.16 6.33
C HIS A 27 -9.74 -3.79 4.96
N PHE A 28 -9.22 -3.17 3.90
CA PHE A 28 -9.26 -3.73 2.55
C PHE A 28 -8.52 -5.07 2.45
N LEU A 29 -7.30 -5.17 2.98
CA LEU A 29 -6.52 -6.42 3.00
C LEU A 29 -7.29 -7.55 3.72
N ARG A 30 -7.91 -7.24 4.87
CA ARG A 30 -8.73 -8.20 5.64
C ARG A 30 -9.97 -8.63 4.87
N ALA A 31 -10.70 -7.69 4.30
CA ALA A 31 -11.94 -7.96 3.55
C ALA A 31 -11.68 -8.78 2.28
N THR A 32 -10.54 -8.55 1.62
CA THR A 32 -10.13 -9.25 0.40
C THR A 32 -9.28 -10.49 0.67
N GLN A 33 -9.04 -10.84 1.93
CA GLN A 33 -8.27 -12.02 2.32
C GLN A 33 -6.91 -12.13 1.59
N VAL A 34 -6.25 -10.98 1.40
CA VAL A 34 -4.93 -10.91 0.77
C VAL A 34 -3.94 -11.67 1.65
N SER A 35 -3.18 -12.58 1.05
CA SER A 35 -2.13 -13.33 1.73
C SER A 35 -0.94 -12.42 2.06
N ASP A 36 -0.20 -12.76 3.12
CA ASP A 36 0.89 -11.93 3.63
C ASP A 36 1.98 -11.63 2.56
N ASP A 37 2.29 -12.62 1.71
CA ASP A 37 3.23 -12.51 0.60
C ASP A 37 2.79 -11.54 -0.50
N LEU A 38 1.50 -11.19 -0.56
CA LEU A 38 0.95 -10.27 -1.55
C LEU A 38 0.75 -8.85 -1.01
N LYS A 39 0.82 -8.62 0.31
CA LYS A 39 0.52 -7.32 0.92
C LYS A 39 1.37 -6.17 0.37
N VAL A 40 2.67 -6.41 0.18
CA VAL A 40 3.57 -5.42 -0.44
C VAL A 40 3.14 -5.08 -1.86
N SER A 41 2.82 -6.10 -2.66
CA SER A 41 2.35 -5.91 -4.04
C SER A 41 1.04 -5.12 -4.10
N VAL A 42 0.13 -5.38 -3.17
CA VAL A 42 -1.13 -4.64 -3.06
C VAL A 42 -0.88 -3.20 -2.62
N LEU A 43 0.02 -2.95 -1.67
CA LEU A 43 0.34 -1.58 -1.22
C LEU A 43 0.92 -0.74 -2.35
N VAL A 44 1.93 -1.25 -3.07
CA VAL A 44 2.58 -0.48 -4.14
C VAL A 44 1.65 -0.18 -5.32
N THR A 45 0.60 -0.97 -5.50
CA THR A 45 -0.45 -0.73 -6.51
C THR A 45 -1.60 0.13 -5.99
N ALA A 46 -1.77 0.23 -4.67
CA ALA A 46 -2.78 1.04 -3.99
C ALA A 46 -2.31 2.47 -3.69
N ILE A 47 -1.05 2.82 -3.94
CA ILE A 47 -0.53 4.18 -3.78
C ILE A 47 -0.26 4.84 -5.12
N GLU A 48 -0.31 6.17 -5.17
CA GLU A 48 0.04 6.88 -6.39
C GLU A 48 1.54 6.83 -6.73
N LYS A 49 1.88 7.20 -7.97
CA LYS A 49 3.26 7.17 -8.48
C LYS A 49 4.22 8.03 -7.66
N LYS A 50 3.75 9.14 -7.08
CA LYS A 50 4.56 10.06 -6.27
C LYS A 50 4.93 9.40 -4.94
N THR A 51 3.95 8.86 -4.23
CA THR A 51 4.11 8.12 -2.97
C THR A 51 5.00 6.89 -3.15
N TYR A 52 4.81 6.13 -4.24
CA TYR A 52 5.70 5.00 -4.55
C TYR A 52 7.15 5.43 -4.80
N ARG A 53 7.37 6.58 -5.46
CA ARG A 53 8.72 7.14 -5.63
C ARG A 53 9.35 7.51 -4.29
N THR A 54 8.60 8.13 -3.39
CA THR A 54 9.05 8.44 -2.03
C THR A 54 9.46 7.16 -1.30
N LEU A 55 8.61 6.13 -1.32
CA LEU A 55 8.90 4.83 -0.70
C LEU A 55 10.20 4.22 -1.25
N LYS A 56 10.36 4.17 -2.58
CA LYS A 56 11.60 3.66 -3.20
C LYS A 56 12.85 4.43 -2.79
N ASN A 57 12.75 5.75 -2.66
CA ASN A 57 13.89 6.58 -2.26
C ASN A 57 14.28 6.33 -0.80
N LEU A 58 13.30 6.11 0.08
CA LEU A 58 13.53 5.80 1.50
C LEU A 58 14.17 4.42 1.71
N LEU A 59 13.84 3.45 0.86
CA LEU A 59 14.35 2.07 0.96
C LEU A 59 15.69 1.83 0.26
N ALA A 60 16.16 2.78 -0.55
CA ALA A 60 17.38 2.65 -1.31
C ALA A 60 18.58 2.26 -0.39
N PRO A 61 19.41 1.27 -0.78
CA PRO A 61 19.49 0.63 -2.10
C PRO A 61 18.52 -0.56 -2.32
N ALA A 62 17.75 -0.97 -1.31
CA ALA A 62 16.80 -2.07 -1.40
C ALA A 62 15.50 -1.63 -2.08
N LYS A 63 14.75 -2.58 -2.63
CA LYS A 63 13.44 -2.38 -3.24
C LYS A 63 12.31 -2.69 -2.24
N PRO A 64 11.11 -2.12 -2.43
CA PRO A 64 9.94 -2.46 -1.62
C PRO A 64 9.65 -3.96 -1.58
N GLU A 65 9.81 -4.66 -2.70
CA GLU A 65 9.53 -6.10 -2.81
C GLU A 65 10.52 -6.99 -2.04
N GLU A 66 11.62 -6.41 -1.54
CA GLU A 66 12.63 -7.10 -0.73
C GLU A 66 12.41 -6.90 0.79
N LYS A 67 11.30 -6.25 1.17
CA LYS A 67 10.92 -5.97 2.56
C LYS A 67 9.65 -6.71 2.93
N GLU A 68 9.53 -7.04 4.21
CA GLU A 68 8.26 -7.47 4.78
C GLU A 68 7.32 -6.28 4.88
N TYR A 69 6.01 -6.51 4.74
CA TYR A 69 5.00 -5.44 4.82
C TYR A 69 5.09 -4.64 6.13
N ALA A 70 5.41 -5.28 7.25
CA ALA A 70 5.58 -4.63 8.56
C ALA A 70 6.86 -3.77 8.68
N GLN A 71 7.74 -3.79 7.66
CA GLN A 71 8.99 -3.02 7.61
C GLN A 71 8.91 -1.82 6.65
N LEU A 72 7.77 -1.64 5.98
CA LEU A 72 7.46 -0.48 5.14
C LEU A 72 6.83 0.63 5.99
#